data_AF-H0C2V1-F1
#
_entry.id   AF-H0C2V1-F1
#
_cell.length_a   1.000
_cell.length_b   1.000
_cell.length_c   1.000
_cell.angle_alpha   90.00
_cell.angle_beta   90.00
_cell.angle_gamma   90.00
#
_symmetry.space_group_name_H-M   'P 1'
#
loop_
_entity.id
_entity.type
_entity.pdbx_description
1 polymer ?
#
loop_
_entity_poly.entity_id
_entity_poly.type
_entity_poly.pdbx_seq_one_letter_code
_entity_poly.pdbx_strand_id
1 'polypeptide(L)' 'MTTLAPTLAAISAGAVFMGANTYIGNAPNLMVKAIAEDRGVKMPSFFGYMLWSGGILVPLFILMTLIWFR' A
#
# COMPACT_ATOMS: atom_id res chain seq x y z
N MET A 1 -23.86 -10.59 17.19
CA MET A 1 -23.28 -9.26 16.89
C MET A 1 -21.91 -9.33 16.20
N THR A 2 -21.32 -10.51 15.94
CA THR A 2 -19.96 -10.65 15.35
C THR A 2 -19.93 -11.45 14.04
N THR A 3 -21.08 -11.78 13.45
CA THR A 3 -21.19 -12.66 12.27
C THR A 3 -20.36 -12.19 11.07
N LEU A 4 -20.13 -10.88 10.93
CA LEU A 4 -19.35 -10.28 9.84
C LEU A 4 -17.95 -9.78 10.26
N ALA A 5 -17.49 -10.10 11.47
CA ALA A 5 -16.16 -9.70 11.94
C ALA A 5 -15.03 -10.13 10.98
N PRO A 6 -15.04 -11.33 10.37
CA PRO A 6 -14.01 -11.73 9.40
C PRO A 6 -14.03 -10.85 8.14
N THR A 7 -15.22 -10.50 7.65
CA THR A 7 -15.38 -9.62 6.49
C THR A 7 -14.84 -8.22 6.78
N LEU A 8 -15.14 -7.67 7.95
CA LEU A 8 -14.63 -6.35 8.36
C LEU A 8 -13.10 -6.37 8.49
N ALA A 9 -12.53 -7.45 9.03
CA ALA A 9 -11.08 -7.62 9.12
C ALA A 9 -10.43 -7.68 7.73
N ALA A 10 -11.01 -8.41 6.78
CA ALA A 10 -10.52 -8.47 5.40
C ALA A 10 -10.58 -7.10 4.70
N ILE A 11 -11.68 -6.34 4.88
CA ILE A 11 -11.82 -4.97 4.33
C ILE A 11 -10.77 -4.04 4.96
N SER A 12 -10.61 -4.10 6.28
CA SER A 12 -9.64 -3.27 7.01
C SER A 12 -8.21 -3.56 6.54
N ALA A 13 -7.83 -4.84 6.43
CA ALA A 13 -6.55 -5.26 5.90
C ALA A 13 -6.35 -4.76 4.47
N GLY A 14 -7.32 -4.96 3.57
CA GLY A 14 -7.25 -4.51 2.18
C GLY A 14 -7.06 -3.00 2.05
N ALA A 15 -7.79 -2.21 2.85
CA ALA A 15 -7.65 -0.75 2.86
C ALA A 15 -6.24 -0.30 3.25
N VAL A 16 -5.63 -0.95 4.24
CA VAL A 16 -4.27 -0.61 4.71
C VAL A 16 -3.21 -1.04 3.70
N PHE A 17 -3.25 -2.28 3.23
CA PHE A 17 -2.21 -2.83 2.35
C PHE A 17 -2.21 -2.21 0.95
N MET A 18 -3.38 -1.78 0.44
CA MET A 18 -3.48 -1.20 -0.91
C MET A 18 -3.06 0.27 -0.99
N GLY A 19 -3.06 1.00 0.13
CA GLY A 19 -2.74 2.43 0.15
C GLY A 19 -1.27 2.75 -0.21
N ALA A 20 -0.34 1.83 0.03
CA ALA A 20 1.08 2.07 -0.19
C ALA A 20 1.57 1.83 -1.63
N ASN A 21 0.75 1.22 -2.50
CA ASN A 21 1.14 0.77 -3.85
C ASN A 21 1.30 1.91 -4.87
N THR A 22 0.85 3.13 -4.57
CA THR A 22 1.01 4.28 -5.46
C THR A 22 1.28 5.55 -4.65
N TYR A 23 1.75 6.61 -5.32
CA TYR A 23 1.92 7.91 -4.66
C TYR A 23 0.59 8.55 -4.25
N ILE A 24 -0.50 8.24 -4.95
CA ILE A 24 -1.84 8.75 -4.63
C ILE A 24 -2.64 7.83 -3.71
N GLY A 25 -2.12 6.63 -3.43
CA GLY A 25 -2.83 5.61 -2.66
C GLY A 25 -3.03 5.99 -1.20
N ASN A 26 -2.16 6.85 -0.66
CA ASN A 26 -2.37 7.50 0.62
C ASN A 26 -1.78 8.92 0.62
N ALA A 27 -2.32 9.80 1.46
CA ALA A 27 -1.86 11.19 1.55
C ALA A 27 -0.38 11.33 1.98
N PRO A 28 0.13 10.52 2.94
CA PRO A 28 1.55 10.55 3.30
C PRO A 28 2.52 10.30 2.15
N ASN A 29 2.23 9.38 1.23
CA ASN A 29 3.11 9.03 0.11
C ASN A 29 3.31 10.23 -0.83
N LEU A 30 2.22 10.92 -1.18
CA LEU A 30 2.29 12.11 -2.01
C LEU A 30 3.04 13.25 -1.29
N MET A 31 2.82 13.39 0.01
CA MET A 31 3.52 14.38 0.84
C MET A 31 5.03 14.12 0.87
N VAL A 32 5.45 12.88 1.11
CA VAL A 32 6.88 12.49 1.12
C VAL A 32 7.50 12.69 -0.26
N LYS A 33 6.80 12.32 -1.34
CA LYS A 33 7.25 12.58 -2.71
C LYS A 33 7.49 14.08 -2.93
N ALA A 34 6.54 14.93 -2.57
CA ALA A 34 6.64 16.38 -2.75
C ALA A 34 7.82 16.98 -1.94
N ILE A 35 8.01 16.56 -0.68
CA ILE A 35 9.14 17.01 0.16
C ILE A 35 10.48 16.55 -0.44
N ALA A 36 10.56 15.33 -0.95
CA ALA A 36 11.78 14.82 -1.57
C ALA A 36 12.12 15.58 -2.86
N GLU A 37 11.11 15.83 -3.72
CA GLU A 37 11.27 16.63 -4.94
C GLU A 37 11.69 18.08 -4.63
N ASP A 38 11.10 18.71 -3.62
CA ASP A 38 11.45 20.07 -3.15
C ASP A 38 12.91 20.15 -2.65
N ARG A 39 13.41 19.08 -2.02
CA ARG A 39 14.81 18.96 -1.59
C ARG A 39 15.77 18.54 -2.71
N GLY A 40 15.32 18.44 -3.95
CA GLY A 40 16.14 18.08 -5.10
C GLY A 40 16.46 16.57 -5.21
N VAL A 41 15.79 15.72 -4.44
CA VAL A 41 15.92 14.26 -4.56
C VAL A 41 15.08 13.78 -5.74
N LYS A 42 15.71 13.09 -6.70
CA LYS A 42 15.01 12.53 -7.86
C LYS A 42 14.10 11.39 -7.42
N MET A 43 12.80 11.63 -7.41
CA MET A 43 11.80 10.60 -7.13
C MET A 43 11.44 9.81 -8.40
N PRO A 44 11.14 8.50 -8.27
CA PRO A 44 10.60 7.71 -9.37
C PRO A 44 9.31 8.30 -9.93
N SER A 45 9.06 8.09 -11.22
CA SER A 45 7.77 8.40 -11.85
C SER A 45 6.63 7.59 -11.21
N PHE A 46 5.39 8.01 -11.43
CA PHE A 46 4.21 7.33 -10.87
C PHE A 46 4.19 5.82 -11.13
N PHE A 47 4.35 5.43 -12.40
CA PHE A 47 4.38 4.02 -12.80
C PHE A 47 5.66 3.31 -12.34
N GLY A 48 6.79 4.01 -12.25
CA GLY A 48 8.03 3.45 -11.72
C GLY A 48 7.90 3.07 -10.24
N TYR A 49 7.32 3.96 -9.43
CA TYR A 49 7.01 3.67 -8.03
C TYR A 49 5.97 2.55 -7.88
N MET A 50 4.95 2.53 -8.73
CA MET A 50 3.90 1.50 -8.70
C MET A 50 4.45 0.10 -8.98
N LEU A 51 5.34 -0.04 -9.97
CA LEU A 51 6.01 -1.32 -10.24
C LEU A 51 6.91 -1.74 -9.08
N TRP A 52 7.68 -0.80 -8.53
CA TRP A 52 8.60 -1.08 -7.41
C TRP A 52 7.84 -1.50 -6.13
N SER A 53 6.87 -0.68 -5.71
CA SER A 53 6.07 -0.95 -4.52
C SER A 53 5.18 -2.17 -4.71
N GLY A 54 4.49 -2.31 -5.84
CA GLY A 54 3.68 -3.49 -6.15
C GLY A 54 4.51 -4.79 -6.17
N GLY A 55 5.72 -4.74 -6.73
CA GLY A 55 6.63 -5.89 -6.77
C GLY A 55 7.06 -6.40 -5.39
N ILE A 56 7.03 -5.57 -4.35
CA ILE A 56 7.40 -5.93 -2.98
C ILE A 56 6.16 -6.19 -2.12
N LEU A 57 5.20 -5.27 -2.16
CA LEU A 57 4.04 -5.26 -1.26
C LEU A 57 2.98 -6.27 -1.67
N VAL A 58 2.78 -6.54 -2.96
CA VAL A 58 1.79 -7.55 -3.40
C VAL A 58 2.21 -8.96 -2.98
N PRO A 59 3.46 -9.42 -3.18
CA PRO A 59 3.89 -10.71 -2.64
C PRO A 59 3.76 -10.82 -1.13
N LEU A 60 4.12 -9.76 -0.38
CA LEU A 60 3.96 -9.73 1.08
C LEU A 60 2.48 -9.81 1.49
N PHE A 61 1.59 -9.11 0.78
CA PHE A 61 0.16 -9.18 1.01
C PHE A 61 -0.41 -10.58 0.74
N ILE A 62 0.04 -11.25 -0.33
CA ILE A 62 -0.34 -12.64 -0.61
C ILE A 62 0.13 -13.53 0.55
N LEU A 63 1.39 -13.45 0.96
CA LEU A 63 1.92 -14.24 2.07
C LEU A 63 1.13 -14.01 3.37
N MET A 64 0.84 -12.76 3.71
CA MET A 64 0.02 -12.40 4.87
C MET A 64 -1.39 -13.01 4.78
N THR A 65 -2.00 -12.96 3.60
CA THR A 65 -3.34 -13.54 3.36
C THR A 65 -3.30 -15.06 3.56
N LEU A 66 -2.27 -15.75 3.06
CA LEU A 66 -2.15 -17.20 3.18
C LEU A 66 -1.88 -17.69 4.61
N ILE A 67 -1.19 -16.88 5.43
CA ILE A 67 -0.82 -17.24 6.81
C ILE A 67 -1.95 -16.90 7.79
N TRP A 68 -2.59 -15.74 7.64
CA TRP A 68 -3.48 -15.17 8.66
C TRP A 68 -4.96 -15.13 8.28
N PHE A 69 -5.29 -15.22 6.98
CA PHE A 69 -6.66 -15.07 6.47
C PHE A 69 -7.16 -16.29 5.67
N ARG A 70 -6.43 -17.40 5.73
CA ARG A 70 -6.90 -18.73 5.28
C ARG A 70 -7.74 -19.41 6.36
#